data_AF-A0A831SUP2-F1
#
_entry.id   AF-A0A831SUP2-F1
#
_cell.length_a   1.000
_cell.length_b   1.000
_cell.length_c   1.000
_cell.angle_alpha   90.00
_cell.angle_beta   90.00
_cell.angle_gamma   90.00
#
_symmetry.space_group_name_H-M   'P 1'
#
loop_
_entity.id
_entity.type
_entity.pdbx_description
1 polymer ?
#
loop_
_entity_poly.entity_id
_entity_poly.type
_entity_poly.pdbx_seq_one_letter_code
_entity_poly.pdbx_strand_id
1 'polypeptide(L)'
;MKQSENPGQDRPLSYDMLEFRKEWQFDDPESGVYYRSGVIPGRIFFTALGGDVQYEVAEKVLPCIRQVFADGVLSDCEYIRIADYTDVQRASINARIMYARELNHLNREYRCRPSVTYICKASPLLKSMLRI
;
A
#
# COMPACT_ATOMS: atom_id res chain seq x y z
N MET A 1 23.49 -4.69 34.31
CA MET A 1 22.89 -4.18 33.07
C MET A 1 21.43 -4.61 33.07
N LYS A 2 20.49 -3.65 33.16
CA LYS A 2 19.06 -3.94 33.04
C LYS A 2 18.75 -4.08 31.55
N GLN A 3 18.26 -5.24 31.14
CA GLN A 3 17.67 -5.44 29.82
C GLN A 3 16.48 -4.49 29.69
N SER A 4 16.51 -3.61 28.69
CA SER A 4 15.34 -2.83 28.30
C SER A 4 14.40 -3.77 27.55
N GLU A 5 13.30 -4.12 28.20
CA GLU A 5 12.19 -4.80 27.55
C GLU A 5 11.56 -3.83 26.53
N ASN A 6 11.65 -4.16 25.24
CA ASN A 6 10.98 -3.44 24.16
C ASN A 6 9.48 -3.80 24.21
N PRO A 7 8.55 -2.90 24.59
CA PRO A 7 7.15 -3.29 24.88
C PRO A 7 6.27 -3.57 23.64
N GLY A 8 6.85 -3.80 22.46
CA GLY A 8 6.11 -3.73 21.18
C GLY A 8 6.13 -4.97 20.28
N GLN A 9 6.86 -6.04 20.61
CA GLN A 9 7.16 -7.11 19.65
C GLN A 9 6.34 -8.41 19.73
N ASP A 10 5.50 -8.62 20.75
CA ASP A 10 5.01 -9.97 21.05
C ASP A 10 3.55 -10.32 20.70
N ARG A 11 2.76 -9.39 20.12
CA ARG A 11 1.40 -9.76 19.67
C ARG A 11 1.44 -10.24 18.21
N PRO A 12 0.97 -11.46 17.91
CA PRO A 12 0.74 -11.88 16.53
C PRO A 12 -0.17 -10.89 15.83
N LEU A 13 0.20 -10.51 14.60
CA LEU A 13 -0.64 -9.66 13.76
C LEU A 13 -1.85 -10.47 13.29
N SER A 14 -3.02 -9.85 13.33
CA SER A 14 -4.28 -10.47 12.90
C SER A 14 -5.06 -9.52 12.00
N TYR A 15 -5.94 -10.08 11.17
CA TYR A 15 -6.67 -9.33 10.14
C TYR A 15 -7.59 -8.26 10.72
N ASP A 16 -8.20 -8.51 11.87
CA ASP A 16 -9.09 -7.59 12.60
C ASP A 16 -8.38 -6.34 13.12
N MET A 17 -7.04 -6.29 13.08
CA MET A 17 -6.27 -5.09 13.41
C MET A 17 -6.14 -4.11 12.24
N LEU A 18 -6.55 -4.50 11.03
CA LEU A 18 -6.51 -3.59 9.87
C LEU A 18 -7.62 -2.54 9.99
N GLU A 19 -7.20 -1.29 10.07
CA GLU A 19 -8.08 -0.15 9.89
C GLU A 19 -8.35 0.07 8.40
N PHE A 20 -9.62 0.25 8.05
CA PHE A 20 -10.05 0.69 6.74
C PHE A 20 -10.84 1.98 6.91
N ARG A 21 -10.40 3.06 6.24
CA ARG A 21 -11.12 4.35 6.22
C ARG A 21 -11.57 4.66 4.81
N LYS A 22 -12.73 5.31 4.67
CA LYS A 22 -13.35 5.59 3.36
C LYS A 22 -12.46 6.47 2.49
N GLU A 23 -11.76 7.41 3.12
CA GLU A 23 -10.86 8.37 2.51
C GLU A 23 -9.62 7.69 1.91
N TRP A 24 -9.31 6.48 2.36
CA TRP A 24 -8.21 5.67 1.85
C TRP A 24 -8.64 4.69 0.75
N GLN A 25 -9.90 4.72 0.33
CA GLN A 25 -10.45 3.84 -0.71
C GLN A 25 -10.84 4.64 -1.95
N PHE A 26 -10.78 3.99 -3.10
CA PHE A 26 -11.31 4.48 -4.37
C PHE A 26 -12.11 3.36 -5.03
N ASP A 27 -13.25 3.72 -5.60
CA ASP A 27 -14.12 2.81 -6.35
C ASP A 27 -14.70 3.59 -7.52
N ASP A 28 -14.53 3.07 -8.73
CA ASP A 28 -15.09 3.60 -9.97
C ASP A 28 -16.09 2.57 -10.55
N PRO A 29 -17.39 2.77 -10.33
CA PRO A 29 -18.42 1.82 -10.78
C PRO A 29 -18.49 1.69 -12.31
N GLU A 30 -18.05 2.69 -13.06
CA GLU A 30 -18.13 2.69 -14.53
C GLU A 30 -17.05 1.79 -15.14
N SER A 31 -15.81 1.95 -14.68
CA SER A 31 -14.68 1.14 -15.15
C SER A 31 -14.50 -0.18 -14.39
N GLY A 32 -15.15 -0.32 -13.22
CA GLY A 32 -14.98 -1.44 -12.30
C GLY A 32 -13.62 -1.44 -11.60
N VAL A 33 -12.84 -0.35 -11.71
CA VAL A 33 -11.55 -0.21 -11.02
C VAL A 33 -11.77 0.18 -9.58
N TYR A 34 -11.01 -0.45 -8.69
CA TYR A 34 -10.96 -0.04 -7.29
C TYR A 34 -9.54 -0.04 -6.76
N TYR A 35 -9.36 0.75 -5.71
CA TYR A 35 -8.21 0.70 -4.83
C TYR A 35 -8.71 0.63 -3.40
N ARG A 36 -8.18 -0.33 -2.65
CA ARG A 36 -8.43 -0.43 -1.22
C ARG A 36 -7.14 -0.39 -0.46
N SER A 37 -7.17 0.24 0.71
CA SER A 37 -6.05 0.20 1.64
C SER A 37 -6.49 -0.06 3.06
N GLY A 38 -5.70 -0.88 3.73
CA GLY A 38 -5.86 -1.21 5.14
C GLY A 38 -4.54 -1.00 5.86
N VAL A 39 -4.58 -0.49 7.08
CA VAL A 39 -3.38 -0.19 7.86
C VAL A 39 -3.45 -0.81 9.24
N ILE A 40 -2.39 -1.48 9.66
CA ILE A 40 -2.11 -1.64 11.10
C ILE A 40 -1.10 -0.55 11.44
N PRO A 41 -1.46 0.46 12.25
CA PRO A 41 -0.60 1.61 12.49
C PRO A 41 0.82 1.23 12.89
N GLY A 42 1.81 1.82 12.21
CA GLY A 42 3.24 1.57 12.42
C GLY A 42 3.72 0.15 12.06
N ARG A 43 2.89 -0.69 11.44
CA ARG A 43 3.18 -2.13 11.29
C ARG A 43 2.90 -2.70 9.91
N ILE A 44 1.69 -2.51 9.35
CA ILE A 44 1.30 -3.06 8.06
C ILE A 44 0.68 -1.97 7.19
N PHE A 45 1.10 -1.95 5.92
CA PHE A 45 0.39 -1.25 4.86
C PHE A 45 -0.11 -2.27 3.82
N PHE A 46 -1.42 -2.55 3.85
CA PHE A 46 -2.10 -3.41 2.89
C PHE A 46 -2.73 -2.57 1.79
N THR A 47 -2.58 -2.98 0.55
CA THR A 47 -3.25 -2.40 -0.62
C THR A 47 -3.81 -3.49 -1.51
N ALA A 48 -5.05 -3.35 -1.96
CA ALA A 48 -5.65 -4.20 -2.98
C ALA A 48 -6.10 -3.36 -4.17
N LEU A 49 -5.73 -3.78 -5.38
CA LEU A 49 -6.14 -3.15 -6.62
C LEU A 49 -6.88 -4.16 -7.49
N GLY A 50 -7.89 -3.71 -8.22
CA GLY A 50 -8.60 -4.53 -9.19
C GLY A 50 -9.08 -3.75 -10.40
N GLY A 51 -9.40 -4.47 -11.48
CA GLY A 51 -9.84 -3.91 -12.76
C GLY A 51 -8.72 -3.62 -13.75
N ASP A 52 -8.99 -2.73 -14.70
CA ASP A 52 -8.04 -2.25 -15.71
C ASP A 52 -7.42 -0.91 -15.30
N VAL A 53 -6.22 -0.96 -14.72
CA VAL A 53 -5.57 0.20 -14.08
C VAL A 53 -4.74 0.99 -15.10
N GLN A 54 -5.40 1.89 -15.83
CA GLN A 54 -4.76 2.83 -16.74
C GLN A 54 -4.22 4.08 -16.01
N TYR A 55 -3.49 4.93 -16.74
CA TYR A 55 -2.78 6.07 -16.15
C TYR A 55 -3.73 7.05 -15.48
N GLU A 56 -4.82 7.39 -16.16
CA GLU A 56 -5.85 8.34 -15.74
C GLU A 56 -6.56 7.86 -14.48
N VAL A 57 -6.72 6.54 -14.34
CA VAL A 57 -7.32 5.95 -13.13
C VAL A 57 -6.31 5.94 -11.98
N ALA A 58 -5.02 5.70 -12.27
CA ALA A 58 -3.97 5.78 -11.25
C ALA A 58 -3.88 7.19 -10.64
N GLU A 59 -4.05 8.26 -11.43
CA GLU A 59 -4.10 9.63 -10.92
C GLU A 59 -5.21 9.84 -9.88
N LYS A 60 -6.38 9.22 -10.09
CA LYS A 60 -7.51 9.29 -9.16
C LYS A 60 -7.29 8.49 -7.88
N VAL A 61 -6.43 7.46 -7.92
CA VAL A 61 -6.07 6.64 -6.76
C VAL A 61 -5.05 7.33 -5.86
N LEU A 62 -4.14 8.14 -6.42
CA LEU A 62 -3.06 8.77 -5.62
C LEU A 62 -3.55 9.60 -4.42
N PRO A 63 -4.64 10.40 -4.51
CA PRO A 63 -5.18 11.10 -3.35
C PRO A 63 -5.49 10.20 -2.16
N CYS A 64 -6.04 9.01 -2.40
CA CYS A 64 -6.33 8.04 -1.35
C CYS A 64 -5.05 7.54 -0.66
N ILE A 65 -4.00 7.29 -1.45
CA ILE A 65 -2.69 6.89 -0.92
C ILE A 65 -2.09 8.03 -0.10
N ARG A 66 -2.10 9.27 -0.62
CA ARG A 66 -1.60 10.45 0.09
C ARG A 66 -2.30 10.62 1.43
N GLN A 67 -3.61 10.38 1.48
CA GLN A 67 -4.38 10.51 2.72
C GLN A 67 -3.92 9.50 3.79
N VAL A 68 -3.57 8.26 3.42
CA VAL A 68 -3.01 7.27 4.37
C VAL A 68 -1.76 7.82 5.05
N PHE A 69 -0.85 8.43 4.29
CA PHE A 69 0.39 8.98 4.83
C PHE A 69 0.14 10.27 5.61
N ALA A 70 -0.72 11.16 5.10
CA ALA A 70 -1.11 12.41 5.77
C ALA A 70 -1.77 12.16 7.13
N ASP A 71 -2.52 11.06 7.29
CA ASP A 71 -3.09 10.64 8.57
C ASP A 71 -2.01 10.17 9.58
N GLY A 72 -0.75 10.07 9.17
CA GLY A 72 0.40 9.79 10.03
C GLY A 72 0.49 8.36 10.56
N VAL A 73 -0.37 7.46 10.10
CA VAL A 73 -0.49 6.08 10.62
C VAL A 73 0.72 5.20 10.30
N LEU A 74 1.63 5.65 9.43
CA LEU A 74 2.88 4.99 9.06
C LEU A 74 4.10 5.91 9.21
N SER A 75 4.00 7.04 9.92
CA SER A 75 5.12 7.98 10.07
C SER A 75 6.22 7.41 10.96
N ASP A 76 7.47 7.75 10.66
CA ASP A 76 8.64 7.44 11.49
C ASP A 76 8.81 5.94 11.83
N CYS A 77 8.39 5.05 10.91
CA CYS A 77 8.41 3.60 11.15
C CYS A 77 8.91 2.77 9.98
N GLU A 78 9.29 1.53 10.27
CA GLU A 78 9.39 0.47 9.27
C GLU A 78 8.12 -0.38 9.29
N TYR A 79 7.56 -0.67 8.12
CA TYR A 79 6.31 -1.42 8.00
C TYR A 79 6.42 -2.60 7.03
N ILE A 80 5.54 -3.58 7.16
CA ILE A 80 5.36 -4.65 6.18
C ILE A 80 4.38 -4.16 5.12
N ARG A 81 4.78 -4.20 3.85
CA ARG A 81 3.88 -3.87 2.74
C ARG A 81 3.27 -5.15 2.16
N ILE A 82 1.95 -5.15 1.95
CA ILE A 82 1.24 -6.23 1.28
C ILE A 82 0.48 -5.61 0.11
N ALA A 83 0.89 -5.96 -1.12
CA ALA A 83 0.26 -5.49 -2.34
C ALA A 83 -0.47 -6.64 -3.02
N ASP A 84 -1.80 -6.58 -3.00
CA ASP A 84 -2.69 -7.55 -3.63
C ASP A 84 -3.13 -7.09 -5.02
N TYR A 85 -2.74 -7.88 -6.02
CA TYR A 85 -3.07 -7.66 -7.42
C TYR A 85 -3.95 -8.78 -7.98
N THR A 86 -4.63 -9.56 -7.12
CA THR A 86 -5.45 -10.71 -7.52
C THR A 86 -6.45 -10.35 -8.62
N ASP A 87 -7.09 -9.20 -8.50
CA ASP A 87 -8.16 -8.76 -9.40
C ASP A 87 -7.68 -7.76 -10.46
N VAL A 88 -6.37 -7.51 -10.56
CA VAL A 88 -5.80 -6.67 -11.62
C VAL A 88 -5.77 -7.45 -12.94
N GLN A 89 -6.54 -6.98 -13.90
CA GLN A 89 -6.57 -7.56 -15.25
C GLN A 89 -5.43 -7.01 -16.10
N ARG A 90 -5.26 -5.69 -16.06
CA ARG A 90 -4.25 -4.93 -16.82
C ARG A 90 -3.83 -3.71 -16.02
N ALA A 91 -2.60 -3.28 -16.28
CA ALA A 91 -2.10 -2.03 -15.73
C ALA A 91 -1.06 -1.44 -16.67
N SER A 92 -1.17 -0.16 -17.02
CA SER A 92 -0.19 0.49 -17.91
C SER A 92 1.17 0.62 -17.21
N ILE A 93 2.26 0.65 -17.99
CA ILE A 93 3.62 0.83 -17.42
C ILE A 93 3.72 2.18 -16.72
N ASN A 94 3.14 3.23 -17.31
CA ASN A 94 3.16 4.57 -16.75
C ASN A 94 2.38 4.67 -15.43
N ALA A 95 1.24 4.00 -15.31
CA ALA A 95 0.49 3.92 -14.05
C ALA A 95 1.33 3.28 -12.93
N ARG A 96 2.05 2.20 -13.25
CA ARG A 96 2.92 1.51 -12.29
C ARG A 96 4.09 2.39 -11.85
N ILE A 97 4.75 3.05 -12.79
CA ILE A 97 5.86 3.97 -12.51
C ILE A 97 5.38 5.14 -11.65
N MET A 98 4.23 5.73 -11.97
CA MET A 98 3.62 6.80 -11.18
C MET A 98 3.37 6.35 -9.74
N TYR A 99 2.68 5.23 -9.57
CA TYR A 99 2.36 4.68 -8.26
C TYR A 99 3.62 4.39 -7.43
N ALA A 100 4.66 3.80 -8.05
CA ALA A 100 5.93 3.53 -7.37
C ALA A 100 6.67 4.82 -6.97
N ARG A 101 6.68 5.84 -7.85
CA ARG A 101 7.30 7.14 -7.56
C ARG A 101 6.59 7.84 -6.41
N GLU A 102 5.26 7.85 -6.42
CA GLU A 102 4.46 8.45 -5.36
C GLU A 102 4.74 7.77 -4.01
N LEU A 103 4.71 6.44 -3.94
CA LEU A 103 5.02 5.72 -2.71
C LEU A 103 6.44 6.01 -2.19
N ASN A 104 7.42 6.06 -3.08
CA ASN A 104 8.80 6.37 -2.70
C ASN A 104 8.95 7.81 -2.21
N HIS A 105 8.19 8.75 -2.78
CA HIS A 105 8.14 10.13 -2.30
C HIS A 105 7.53 10.20 -0.90
N LEU A 106 6.36 9.61 -0.70
CA LEU A 106 5.65 9.60 0.57
C LEU A 106 6.45 8.90 1.68
N ASN A 107 7.09 7.77 1.38
CA ASN A 107 7.99 7.10 2.33
C ASN A 107 9.10 8.03 2.83
N ARG A 108 9.71 8.84 1.94
CA ARG A 108 10.74 9.80 2.32
C ARG A 108 10.18 10.97 3.12
N GLU A 109 9.04 11.52 2.68
CA GLU A 109 8.39 12.66 3.33
C GLU A 109 7.98 12.34 4.77
N TYR A 110 7.40 11.15 5.00
CA TYR A 110 6.90 10.70 6.30
C TYR A 110 7.93 9.85 7.08
N ARG A 111 9.19 9.83 6.62
CA ARG A 111 10.32 9.14 7.26
C ARG A 111 10.02 7.67 7.59
N CYS A 112 9.38 6.97 6.66
CA CYS A 112 9.03 5.57 6.79
C CYS A 112 9.50 4.74 5.60
N ARG A 113 9.52 3.42 5.76
CA ARG A 113 9.91 2.52 4.67
C ARG A 113 9.33 1.11 4.83
N PRO A 114 9.05 0.41 3.73
CA PRO A 114 8.74 -1.01 3.81
C PRO A 114 10.00 -1.80 4.19
N SER A 115 9.94 -2.60 5.26
CA SER A 115 11.02 -3.56 5.62
C SER A 115 10.96 -4.82 4.76
N VAL A 116 9.75 -5.21 4.35
CA VAL A 116 9.48 -6.31 3.41
C VAL A 116 8.23 -5.99 2.61
N THR A 117 8.21 -6.41 1.34
CA THR A 117 7.03 -6.29 0.47
C THR A 117 6.57 -7.67 0.02
N TYR A 118 5.35 -8.04 0.38
CA TYR A 118 4.64 -9.20 -0.15
C TYR A 118 3.78 -8.79 -1.34
N ILE A 119 3.87 -9.56 -2.43
CA ILE A 119 3.13 -9.30 -3.66
C ILE A 119 2.21 -10.50 -3.91
N CYS A 120 0.91 -10.30 -3.75
CA CYS A 120 -0.10 -11.32 -3.97
C CYS A 120 -0.57 -11.30 -5.43
N LYS A 121 -0.59 -12.49 -6.06
CA LYS A 121 -1.22 -12.78 -7.37
C LYS A 121 -0.90 -11.82 -8.52
N ALA A 122 0.20 -11.08 -8.45
CA ALA A 122 0.72 -10.35 -9.61
C ALA A 122 0.97 -11.31 -10.79
N SER A 123 0.47 -10.95 -11.97
CA SER A 123 0.84 -11.65 -13.21
C SER A 123 2.37 -11.61 -13.38
N PRO A 124 2.99 -12.57 -14.11
CA PRO A 124 4.43 -12.57 -14.33
C PRO A 124 4.97 -11.24 -14.89
N LEU A 125 4.17 -10.56 -15.73
CA LEU A 125 4.46 -9.25 -16.30
C LEU A 125 4.30 -8.09 -15.29
N LEU A 126 3.52 -8.24 -14.22
CA LEU A 126 3.55 -7.34 -13.06
C LEU A 126 4.77 -7.60 -12.17
N LYS A 127 5.12 -8.87 -11.93
CA LYS A 127 6.22 -9.24 -11.02
C LYS A 127 7.60 -8.76 -11.47
N SER A 128 7.88 -8.79 -12.77
CA SER A 128 9.19 -8.39 -13.31
C SER A 128 9.55 -6.92 -13.05
N MET A 129 8.58 -6.05 -12.79
CA MET A 129 8.79 -4.61 -12.61
C MET A 129 8.62 -4.12 -11.16
N LEU A 130 8.15 -4.98 -10.24
CA LEU A 130 8.04 -4.67 -8.81
C LEU A 130 9.35 -4.91 -8.03
N ARG A 131 10.43 -5.30 -8.71
CA ARG A 131 11.78 -5.55 -8.15
C ARG A 131 12.65 -4.29 -8.03
N ILE A 132 12.04 -3.10 -7.92
CA ILE A 132 12.76 -1.83 -7.74
C ILE A 132 12.92 -1.55 -6.25
#